data_AF-A0A2N2JUH0-F1
#
_entry.id   AF-A0A2N2JUH0-F1
#
_cell.length_a   1.000
_cell.length_b   1.000
_cell.length_c   1.000
_cell.angle_alpha   90.00
_cell.angle_beta   90.00
_cell.angle_gamma   90.00
#
_symmetry.space_group_name_H-M   'P 1'
#
loop_
_entity.id
_entity.type
_entity.pdbx_description
1 polymer ?
#
loop_
_entity_poly.entity_id
_entity_poly.type
_entity_poly.pdbx_seq_one_letter_code
_entity_poly.pdbx_strand_id
1 'polypeptide(L)'
;MEKTVFFVFAGVRIYPHTVLHTLALQTGQLKDGDDLMDPKFYWSPALHRETVLNRMKDHAADRENWVVGSGPPRMFRMMSRLYARGHTGPLWEHLVR
;
A
#
# COMPACT_ATOMS: atom_id res chain seq x y z
N MET A 1 7.57 -11.06 16.71
CA MET A 1 6.69 -10.52 15.65
C MET A 1 5.20 -10.56 16.02
N GLU A 2 4.80 -11.17 17.15
CA GLU A 2 3.38 -11.32 17.52
C GLU A 2 2.64 -10.00 17.79
N LYS A 3 3.36 -8.94 18.21
CA LYS A 3 2.81 -7.59 18.41
C LYS A 3 3.29 -6.59 17.36
N THR A 4 3.24 -7.00 16.09
CA THR A 4 3.64 -6.15 14.97
C THR A 4 2.59 -6.21 13.89
N VAL A 5 2.22 -5.04 13.36
CA VAL A 5 1.38 -4.93 12.17
C VAL A 5 2.26 -4.51 11.01
N PHE A 6 2.05 -5.15 9.87
CA PHE A 6 2.82 -4.93 8.65
C PHE A 6 1.94 -4.21 7.63
N PHE A 7 2.36 -3.02 7.20
CA PHE A 7 1.76 -2.34 6.05
C PHE A 7 2.60 -2.61 4.82
N VAL A 8 2.01 -3.27 3.84
CA VAL A 8 2.73 -3.72 2.64
C VAL A 8 2.09 -3.07 1.41
N PHE A 9 2.90 -2.29 0.72
CA PHE A 9 2.54 -1.65 -0.54
C PHE A 9 3.37 -2.25 -1.67
N ALA A 10 2.82 -2.24 -2.88
CA ALA A 10 3.50 -2.73 -4.07
C ALA A 10 3.76 -1.56 -5.03
N GLY A 11 5.01 -1.41 -5.45
CA GLY A 11 5.49 -0.26 -6.22
C GLY A 11 6.03 0.86 -5.35
N VAL A 12 6.62 1.87 -5.99
CA VAL A 12 7.28 3.00 -5.32
C VAL A 12 6.68 4.31 -5.84
N ARG A 13 6.29 5.22 -4.94
CA ARG A 13 5.74 6.53 -5.32
C ARG A 13 6.72 7.27 -6.21
N ILE A 14 6.25 7.76 -7.34
CA ILE A 14 7.05 8.56 -8.27
C ILE A 14 6.93 10.03 -7.87
N TYR A 15 8.09 10.69 -7.73
CA TYR A 15 8.21 12.13 -7.51
C TYR A 15 8.92 12.79 -8.70
N PRO A 16 8.51 14.00 -9.09
CA PRO A 16 9.11 14.71 -10.22
C PRO A 16 10.62 14.88 -10.03
N HIS A 17 11.36 14.88 -11.14
CA HIS A 17 12.81 15.10 -11.17
C HIS A 17 13.67 14.10 -10.38
N THR A 18 13.14 12.91 -10.08
CA THR A 18 13.92 11.80 -9.52
C THR A 18 14.37 10.83 -10.62
N VAL A 19 15.39 10.00 -10.33
CA VAL A 19 15.81 8.92 -11.25
C VAL A 19 14.65 7.96 -11.56
N LEU A 20 13.80 7.69 -10.57
CA LEU A 20 12.61 6.85 -10.75
C LEU A 20 11.60 7.48 -11.71
N HIS A 21 11.45 8.80 -11.68
CA HIS A 21 10.61 9.53 -12.64
C HIS A 21 11.16 9.43 -14.06
N THR A 22 12.47 9.63 -14.25
CA THR A 22 13.11 9.42 -15.55
C THR A 22 12.90 7.99 -16.07
N LEU A 23 13.08 6.99 -15.20
CA LEU A 23 12.86 5.58 -15.56
C LEU A 23 11.39 5.29 -15.91
N ALA A 24 10.44 5.89 -15.19
CA ALA A 24 9.02 5.73 -15.45
C ALA A 24 8.62 6.32 -16.82
N LEU A 25 9.20 7.48 -17.21
CA LEU A 25 9.04 8.04 -18.56
C LEU A 25 9.64 7.11 -19.62
N GLN A 26 10.88 6.64 -19.42
CA GLN A 26 11.57 5.75 -20.36
C GLN A 26 10.85 4.41 -20.57
N THR A 27 10.25 3.87 -19.51
CA THR A 27 9.48 2.61 -19.56
C THR A 27 8.03 2.80 -19.99
N GLY A 28 7.60 4.03 -20.30
CA GLY A 28 6.23 4.35 -20.72
C GLY A 28 5.17 4.25 -19.61
N GLN A 29 5.59 4.15 -18.34
CA GLN A 29 4.70 4.15 -17.18
C GLN A 29 4.19 5.54 -16.83
N LEU A 30 4.90 6.58 -17.28
CA LEU A 30 4.46 7.96 -17.28
C LEU A 30 4.59 8.55 -18.67
N LYS A 31 3.80 9.59 -18.92
CA LYS A 31 3.96 10.48 -20.08
C LYS A 31 4.52 11.81 -19.61
N ASP A 32 5.19 12.53 -20.51
CA ASP A 32 5.62 13.90 -20.20
C ASP A 32 4.40 14.79 -19.92
N GLY A 33 4.51 15.65 -18.90
CA GLY A 33 3.41 16.50 -18.42
C GLY A 33 2.33 15.78 -17.60
N ASP A 34 2.50 14.49 -17.29
CA ASP A 34 1.62 13.78 -16.36
C ASP A 34 1.54 14.48 -15.00
N ASP A 35 0.33 14.71 -14.48
CA ASP A 35 0.14 15.23 -13.13
C ASP A 35 0.62 14.18 -12.09
N LEU A 36 1.52 14.61 -11.22
CA LEU A 36 2.09 13.81 -10.13
C LEU A 36 1.59 14.24 -8.75
N MET A 37 0.74 15.28 -8.66
CA MET A 37 -0.02 15.57 -7.44
C MET A 37 -0.89 14.37 -7.08
N ASP A 38 -1.55 13.78 -8.08
CA ASP A 38 -2.19 12.49 -7.94
C ASP A 38 -1.17 11.34 -7.79
N PRO A 39 -1.38 10.41 -6.84
CA PRO A 39 -0.49 9.27 -6.62
C PRO A 39 -0.25 8.33 -7.81
N LYS A 40 0.94 8.44 -8.41
CA LYS A 40 1.48 7.50 -9.40
C LYS A 40 2.64 6.68 -8.81
N PHE A 41 2.65 5.38 -9.11
CA PHE A 41 3.59 4.42 -8.53
C PHE A 41 4.32 3.66 -9.64
N TYR A 42 5.65 3.63 -9.54
CA TYR A 42 6.50 2.86 -10.44
C TYR A 42 6.38 1.37 -10.15
N TRP A 43 6.32 0.59 -11.23
CA TRP A 43 6.39 -0.86 -11.22
C TRP A 43 7.56 -1.33 -12.07
N SER A 44 8.41 -2.23 -11.55
CA SER A 44 9.50 -2.76 -12.36
C SER A 44 8.95 -3.64 -13.50
N PRO A 45 9.30 -3.39 -14.77
CA PRO A 45 8.90 -4.27 -15.89
C PRO A 45 9.39 -5.71 -15.74
N ALA A 46 10.44 -5.94 -14.95
CA ALA A 46 10.95 -7.28 -14.66
C ALA A 46 10.04 -8.10 -13.73
N LEU A 47 9.02 -7.48 -13.11
CA LEU A 47 8.08 -8.14 -12.21
C LEU A 47 6.72 -8.27 -12.88
N HIS A 48 6.19 -9.49 -12.97
CA HIS A 48 4.82 -9.68 -13.41
C HIS A 48 3.83 -9.20 -12.33
N ARG A 49 3.08 -8.14 -12.64
CA ARG A 49 2.28 -7.40 -11.65
C ARG A 49 1.28 -8.26 -10.92
N GLU A 50 0.50 -9.04 -11.65
CA GLU A 50 -0.56 -9.86 -11.08
C GLU A 50 0.02 -10.96 -10.16
N THR A 51 1.09 -11.63 -10.56
CA THR A 51 1.75 -12.66 -9.76
C THR A 51 2.26 -12.11 -8.43
N VAL A 52 2.90 -10.93 -8.44
CA VAL A 52 3.40 -10.31 -7.20
C VAL A 52 2.23 -9.93 -6.29
N LEU A 53 1.19 -9.30 -6.83
CA LEU A 53 0.03 -8.89 -6.04
C LEU A 53 -0.73 -10.09 -5.47
N ASN A 54 -0.89 -11.17 -6.24
CA ASN A 54 -1.54 -12.40 -5.76
C ASN A 54 -0.70 -13.05 -4.66
N ARG A 55 0.61 -13.19 -4.85
CA ARG A 55 1.50 -13.71 -3.80
C ARG A 55 1.43 -12.89 -2.51
N MET A 56 1.34 -11.56 -2.60
CA MET A 56 1.16 -10.69 -1.43
C MET A 56 -0.18 -10.93 -0.73
N LYS A 57 -1.27 -11.06 -1.50
CA LYS A 57 -2.61 -11.36 -0.96
C LYS A 57 -2.64 -12.73 -0.29
N ASP A 58 -2.11 -13.76 -0.94
CA ASP A 58 -2.06 -15.12 -0.42
C ASP A 58 -1.25 -15.19 0.88
N HIS A 59 -0.14 -14.46 0.95
CA HIS A 59 0.64 -14.35 2.18
C HIS A 59 -0.12 -13.63 3.30
N ALA A 60 -0.97 -12.65 2.99
CA ALA A 60 -1.73 -11.91 3.98
C ALA A 60 -3.06 -12.56 4.38
N ALA A 61 -3.58 -13.52 3.59
CA ALA A 61 -4.96 -14.00 3.68
C ALA A 61 -5.40 -14.42 5.09
N ASP A 62 -4.56 -15.16 5.81
CA ASP A 62 -4.87 -15.69 7.15
C ASP A 62 -4.21 -14.87 8.29
N ARG A 63 -3.70 -13.67 8.00
CA ARG A 63 -2.91 -12.86 8.93
C ARG A 63 -3.54 -11.49 9.14
N GLU A 64 -4.33 -11.33 10.21
CA GLU A 64 -5.03 -10.06 10.51
C GLU A 64 -4.08 -8.87 10.72
N ASN A 65 -2.83 -9.14 11.08
CA ASN A 65 -1.79 -8.13 11.26
C ASN A 65 -1.03 -7.77 9.98
N TRP A 66 -1.44 -8.28 8.81
CA TRP A 66 -0.89 -7.91 7.50
C TRP A 66 -1.89 -7.07 6.72
N VAL A 67 -1.55 -5.80 6.52
CA VAL A 67 -2.38 -4.82 5.80
C VAL A 67 -1.76 -4.58 4.43
N VAL A 68 -2.41 -5.11 3.38
CA VAL A 68 -1.96 -4.94 1.99
C VAL A 68 -2.68 -3.76 1.35
N GLY A 69 -1.91 -2.84 0.74
CA GLY A 69 -2.45 -1.63 0.12
C GLY A 69 -3.19 -0.76 1.14
N SER A 70 -4.40 -0.31 0.78
CA SER A 70 -5.24 0.48 1.70
C SER A 70 -5.81 -0.35 2.86
N GLY A 71 -5.61 -1.66 2.89
CA GLY A 71 -6.13 -2.53 3.94
C GLY A 71 -7.57 -3.01 3.74
N PRO A 72 -7.98 -4.06 4.47
CA PRO A 72 -9.27 -4.70 4.27
C PRO A 72 -10.43 -3.83 4.81
N PRO A 73 -11.63 -3.87 4.20
CA PRO A 73 -12.80 -3.11 4.69
C PRO A 73 -13.16 -3.35 6.16
N ARG A 74 -12.83 -4.54 6.71
CA ARG A 74 -13.04 -4.87 8.13
C ARG A 74 -12.22 -3.99 9.07
N MET A 75 -10.98 -3.67 8.70
CA MET A 75 -10.10 -2.79 9.49
C MET A 75 -10.73 -1.41 9.65
N PHE A 76 -11.14 -0.79 8.54
CA PHE A 76 -11.79 0.52 8.56
C PHE A 76 -13.06 0.53 9.42
N ARG A 77 -13.92 -0.50 9.29
CA ARG A 77 -15.13 -0.61 10.13
C ARG A 77 -14.82 -0.71 11.62
N MET A 78 -13.77 -1.44 11.99
CA MET A 78 -13.31 -1.54 13.38
C MET A 78 -12.84 -0.17 13.88
N MET A 79 -11.97 0.51 13.12
CA MET A 79 -11.43 1.82 13.47
C MET A 79 -12.54 2.87 13.60
N SER A 80 -13.50 2.92 12.66
CA SER A 80 -14.65 3.83 12.74
C SER A 80 -15.46 3.65 14.03
N ARG A 81 -15.65 2.41 14.49
CA ARG A 81 -16.34 2.12 15.77
C ARG A 81 -15.55 2.56 16.99
N LEU A 82 -14.22 2.47 16.94
CA LEU A 82 -13.34 2.93 18.01
C LEU A 82 -13.33 4.47 18.07
N TYR A 83 -13.19 5.15 16.93
CA TYR A 83 -13.30 6.61 16.87
C TYR A 83 -14.66 7.11 17.39
N ALA A 84 -15.76 6.44 17.01
CA ALA A 84 -17.10 6.78 17.52
C ALA A 84 -17.25 6.63 19.04
N ARG A 85 -16.36 5.88 19.70
CA ARG A 85 -16.31 5.72 21.17
C ARG A 85 -15.29 6.64 21.84
N GLY A 86 -14.71 7.60 21.11
CA GLY A 86 -13.76 8.56 21.65
C GLY A 86 -12.30 8.08 21.69
N HIS A 87 -11.98 6.92 21.12
CA HIS A 87 -10.59 6.52 20.95
C HIS A 87 -9.91 7.41 19.91
N THR A 88 -8.61 7.67 20.07
CA THR A 88 -7.83 8.54 19.19
C THR A 88 -6.50 7.90 18.82
N GLY A 89 -5.84 8.49 17.83
CA GLY A 89 -4.56 7.99 17.36
C GLY A 89 -4.73 6.92 16.27
N PRO A 90 -3.70 6.09 16.08
CA PRO A 90 -3.63 5.25 14.90
C PRO A 90 -4.55 4.01 14.94
N LEU A 91 -4.83 3.43 16.12
CA LEU A 91 -5.78 2.33 16.36
C LEU A 91 -5.52 1.00 15.63
N TRP A 92 -4.49 0.91 14.80
CA TRP A 92 -4.08 -0.32 14.10
C TRP A 92 -3.42 -1.32 15.06
N GLU A 93 -2.95 -0.87 16.23
CA GLU A 93 -2.49 -1.73 17.32
C GLU A 93 -3.56 -2.73 17.78
N HIS A 94 -4.84 -2.48 17.52
CA HIS A 94 -5.93 -3.41 17.80
C HIS A 94 -6.09 -4.54 16.76
N LEU A 95 -5.28 -4.54 15.70
CA LEU A 95 -5.23 -5.61 14.69
C LEU A 95 -4.35 -6.79 15.11
N VAL A 96 -3.45 -6.60 16.07
CA VAL A 96 -2.64 -7.64 16.68
C VAL A 96 -3.25 -8.02 18.02
N ARG A 97 -3.47 -9.31 18.26
CA ARG A 97 -3.91 -9.87 19.55
C ARG A 97 -2.72 -10.51 20.25
#